data_AF-A0A484NBV1-F1
#
_entry.id   AF-A0A484NBV1-F1
#
_cell.length_a   1.000
_cell.length_b   1.000
_cell.length_c   1.000
_cell.angle_alpha   90.00
_cell.angle_beta   90.00
_cell.angle_gamma   90.00
#
_symmetry.space_group_name_H-M   'P 1'
#
loop_
_entity.id
_entity.type
_entity.pdbx_description
1 polymer ?
#
loop_
_entity_poly.entity_id
_entity_poly.type
_entity_poly.pdbx_seq_one_letter_code
_entity_poly.pdbx_strand_id
1 'polypeptide(L)'
;MFKKGAFELGCTVCPVAIKYNKIFVDAFWNSKKQSFTTHLLQLMTSWAVVCDVWYLEPQNLKPGETPIEFAERVRDIISVRAGIKKVPWDGYLKYSRPNPKHRERKQQCFADSILCRLEEK
;
A
#
# COMPACT_ATOMS: atom_id res chain seq x y z
N MET A 1 2.94 -6.01 0.91
CA MET A 1 3.64 -6.69 2.02
C MET A 1 5.06 -6.14 2.16
N PHE A 2 5.57 -5.99 3.38
CA PHE A 2 6.97 -5.61 3.59
C PHE A 2 7.90 -6.82 3.44
N LYS A 3 9.16 -6.57 3.05
CA LYS A 3 10.16 -7.64 2.88
C LYS A 3 10.68 -8.06 4.25
N LYS A 4 10.58 -9.37 4.56
CA LYS A 4 10.93 -9.98 5.84
C LYS A 4 12.35 -9.60 6.33
N GLY A 5 13.33 -9.64 5.43
CA GLY A 5 14.74 -9.46 5.80
C GLY A 5 15.07 -8.14 6.49
N ALA A 6 14.31 -7.07 6.24
CA ALA A 6 14.52 -5.79 6.92
C ALA A 6 14.14 -5.83 8.42
N PHE A 7 13.25 -6.73 8.81
CA PHE A 7 12.70 -6.83 10.16
C PHE A 7 13.35 -7.96 10.99
N GLU A 8 14.29 -8.72 10.41
CA GLU A 8 15.04 -9.80 11.07
C GLU A 8 16.36 -9.33 11.70
N LEU A 9 16.81 -8.12 11.39
CA LEU A 9 18.12 -7.60 11.77
C LEU A 9 18.24 -7.23 13.26
N GLY A 10 17.16 -7.36 14.04
CA GLY A 10 17.13 -6.99 15.45
C GLY A 10 17.33 -5.50 15.71
N CYS A 11 17.16 -4.65 14.70
CA CYS A 11 17.35 -3.21 14.80
C CYS A 11 16.03 -2.47 15.09
N THR A 12 16.16 -1.27 15.64
CA THR A 12 15.03 -0.36 15.79
C THR A 12 14.58 0.16 14.43
N VAL A 13 13.29 0.01 14.13
CA VAL A 13 12.68 0.50 12.90
C VAL A 13 12.01 1.83 13.17
N CYS A 14 12.41 2.90 12.47
CA CYS A 14 11.78 4.22 12.56
C CYS A 14 10.78 4.39 11.41
N PRO A 15 9.47 4.23 11.64
CA PRO A 15 8.49 4.25 10.56
C PRO A 15 8.25 5.69 10.08
N VAL A 16 8.10 5.86 8.77
CA VAL A 16 7.70 7.14 8.16
C VAL A 16 6.53 6.87 7.24
N ALA A 17 5.46 7.64 7.41
CA ALA A 17 4.33 7.65 6.49
C ALA A 17 4.47 8.84 5.54
N ILE A 18 4.40 8.56 4.24
CA ILE A 18 4.46 9.60 3.18
C ILE A 18 3.24 9.42 2.30
N LYS A 19 2.44 10.48 2.13
CA LYS A 19 1.25 10.47 1.30
C LYS A 19 1.28 11.63 0.30
N TYR A 20 1.30 11.29 -0.98
CA TYR A 20 1.24 12.26 -2.06
C TYR A 20 -0.20 12.67 -2.35
N ASN A 21 -0.41 13.96 -2.55
CA ASN A 21 -1.70 14.49 -2.97
C ASN A 21 -1.83 14.46 -4.50
N LYS A 22 -2.68 13.54 -4.98
CA LYS A 22 -2.92 13.29 -6.40
C LYS A 22 -3.63 14.42 -7.13
N ILE A 23 -4.20 15.40 -6.42
CA ILE A 23 -4.83 16.58 -7.03
C ILE A 23 -3.77 17.43 -7.74
N PHE A 24 -2.57 17.54 -7.16
CA PHE A 24 -1.48 18.33 -7.73
C PHE A 24 -0.72 17.56 -8.80
N VAL A 25 -0.29 16.34 -8.48
CA VAL A 25 0.42 15.47 -9.42
C VAL A 25 0.38 14.02 -8.96
N ASP A 26 0.29 13.08 -9.89
CA ASP A 26 0.47 11.66 -9.59
C ASP A 26 1.96 11.33 -9.52
N ALA A 27 2.52 11.31 -8.32
CA ALA A 27 3.92 10.94 -8.08
C ALA A 27 4.20 9.44 -8.28
N PHE A 28 3.17 8.62 -8.55
CA PHE A 28 3.36 7.19 -8.76
C PHE A 28 3.72 6.87 -10.22
N TRP A 29 4.95 6.39 -10.44
CA TRP A 29 5.38 6.01 -11.77
C TRP A 29 4.90 4.62 -12.21
N ASN A 30 4.05 4.58 -13.23
CA ASN A 30 3.69 3.36 -13.93
C ASN A 30 4.43 3.20 -15.27
N SER A 31 5.59 2.54 -15.22
CA SER A 31 6.41 2.16 -16.40
C SER A 31 5.70 1.38 -17.52
N LYS A 32 4.53 0.76 -17.28
CA LYS A 32 3.72 0.15 -18.35
C LYS A 32 2.83 1.15 -19.09
N LYS A 33 2.51 2.27 -18.45
CA LYS A 33 1.62 3.29 -19.00
C LYS A 33 2.40 4.46 -19.61
N GLN A 34 3.57 4.78 -19.07
CA GLN A 34 4.37 5.91 -19.52
C GLN A 34 5.87 5.70 -19.34
N SER A 35 6.65 6.31 -20.24
CA SER A 35 8.12 6.34 -20.14
C SER A 35 8.56 7.11 -18.88
N PHE A 36 9.76 6.80 -18.38
CA PHE A 36 10.31 7.53 -17.24
C PHE A 36 10.52 9.02 -17.58
N THR A 37 11.03 9.32 -18.77
CA THR A 37 11.28 10.68 -19.23
C THR A 37 10.00 11.52 -19.28
N THR A 38 8.91 10.95 -19.83
CA THR A 38 7.60 11.61 -19.86
C THR A 38 7.08 11.87 -18.44
N HIS A 39 7.19 10.89 -17.55
CA HIS A 39 6.75 11.04 -16.17
C HIS A 39 7.56 12.09 -15.41
N LEU A 40 8.88 12.11 -15.62
CA LEU A 40 9.78 13.09 -15.03
C LEU A 40 9.46 14.51 -15.51
N LEU A 41 9.28 14.69 -16.83
CA LEU A 41 8.85 15.97 -17.39
C LEU A 41 7.52 16.42 -16.79
N GLN A 42 6.54 15.51 -16.66
CA GLN A 42 5.26 15.82 -16.02
C GLN A 42 5.44 16.28 -14.56
N LEU A 43 6.31 15.64 -13.77
CA LEU A 43 6.61 16.06 -12.41
C LEU A 43 7.27 17.45 -12.38
N MET A 44 8.23 17.71 -13.27
CA MET A 44 8.96 18.98 -13.33
C MET A 44 8.10 20.15 -13.85
N THR A 45 7.08 19.89 -14.67
CA THR A 45 6.17 20.91 -15.21
C THR A 45 4.86 21.01 -14.43
N SER A 46 4.61 20.14 -13.46
CA SER A 46 3.46 20.24 -12.57
C SER A 46 3.64 21.40 -11.60
N TRP A 47 2.54 22.06 -11.24
CA TRP A 47 2.53 23.22 -10.34
C TRP A 47 3.27 22.96 -9.01
N ALA A 48 3.01 21.81 -8.39
CA ALA A 48 3.68 21.39 -7.16
C ALA A 48 3.61 19.87 -6.98
N VAL A 49 4.58 19.33 -6.23
CA VAL A 49 4.50 17.98 -5.66
C VAL A 49 4.20 18.15 -4.17
N VAL A 50 2.94 17.93 -3.79
CA VAL A 50 2.51 18.06 -2.39
C VAL A 50 2.49 16.68 -1.73
N CYS A 51 3.22 16.53 -0.62
CA CYS A 51 3.21 15.33 0.18
C CYS A 51 3.11 15.65 1.67
N ASP A 52 2.29 14.87 2.37
CA ASP A 52 2.24 14.86 3.82
C ASP A 52 3.25 13.82 4.33
N VAL A 53 4.12 14.24 5.24
CA VAL A 53 5.17 13.40 5.83
C VAL A 53 4.95 13.33 7.33
N TRP A 54 4.88 12.10 7.85
CA TRP A 54 4.77 11.84 9.29
C TRP A 54 5.90 10.93 9.75
N TYR A 55 6.71 11.47 10.66
CA TYR A 55 7.65 10.68 11.44
C TYR A 55 6.89 10.03 12.59
N LEU A 56 7.03 8.71 12.72
CA LEU A 56 6.37 7.93 13.75
C LEU A 56 7.38 7.46 14.78
N GLU A 57 6.88 7.07 15.94
CA GLU A 57 7.73 6.59 17.03
C GLU A 57 8.52 5.34 16.61
N PRO A 58 9.82 5.26 16.97
CA PRO A 58 10.65 4.09 16.72
C PRO A 58 10.02 2.83 17.32
N GLN A 59 10.04 1.75 16.55
CA GLN A 59 9.46 0.46 16.92
C GLN A 59 10.56 -0.57 17.07
N ASN A 60 10.51 -1.31 18.17
CA ASN A 60 11.36 -2.48 18.41
C ASN A 60 10.55 -3.76 18.30
N LEU A 61 11.24 -4.87 18.02
CA LEU A 61 10.67 -6.20 18.05
C LEU A 61 10.25 -6.53 19.48
N LYS A 62 9.00 -6.96 19.67
CA LYS A 62 8.51 -7.35 21.01
C LYS A 62 8.99 -8.76 21.37
N PRO A 63 9.10 -9.09 22.67
CA PRO A 63 9.38 -10.45 23.11
C PRO A 63 8.31 -11.42 22.57
N GLY A 64 8.72 -12.45 21.84
CA GLY A 64 7.82 -13.46 21.26
C GLY A 64 7.12 -13.05 19.96
N GLU A 65 7.35 -11.83 19.45
CA GLU A 65 6.83 -11.39 18.15
C GLU A 65 7.71 -11.94 17.03
N THR A 66 7.09 -12.51 15.99
CA THR A 66 7.85 -12.93 14.79
C THR A 66 8.23 -11.71 13.94
N PRO A 67 9.32 -11.79 13.15
CA PRO A 67 9.70 -10.71 12.23
C PRO A 67 8.59 -10.33 11.22
N ILE A 68 7.73 -11.28 10.86
CA ILE A 68 6.60 -11.07 9.96
C ILE A 68 5.50 -10.27 10.67
N GLU A 69 5.13 -10.66 11.89
CA GLU A 69 4.15 -9.93 12.70
C GLU A 69 4.63 -8.52 13.01
N PHE A 70 5.93 -8.35 13.30
CA PHE A 70 6.54 -7.04 13.49
C PHE A 70 6.41 -6.16 12.23
N ALA A 71 6.73 -6.71 11.06
CA ALA A 71 6.58 -6.02 9.79
C ALA A 71 5.12 -5.62 9.51
N GLU A 72 4.18 -6.51 9.80
CA GLU A 72 2.75 -6.25 9.65
C GLU A 72 2.27 -5.17 10.63
N ARG A 73 2.72 -5.19 11.88
CA ARG A 73 2.43 -4.15 12.88
C ARG A 73 2.95 -2.79 12.44
N VAL A 74 4.21 -2.70 12.00
CA VAL A 74 4.79 -1.44 11.50
C VAL A 74 4.02 -0.93 10.27
N ARG A 75 3.66 -1.84 9.36
CA ARG A 75 2.83 -1.51 8.20
C ARG A 75 1.46 -0.98 8.61
N ASP A 76 0.86 -1.54 9.65
CA ASP A 76 -0.44 -1.11 10.16
C ASP A 76 -0.36 0.30 10.78
N ILE A 77 0.68 0.60 11.57
CA ILE A 77 0.91 1.95 12.13
C ILE A 77 1.02 2.99 11.00
N ILE A 78 1.83 2.70 9.97
CA ILE A 78 1.98 3.58 8.80
C ILE A 78 0.64 3.75 8.07
N SER A 79 -0.09 2.65 7.85
CA SER A 79 -1.36 2.65 7.12
C SER A 79 -2.43 3.47 7.83
N VAL A 80 -2.54 3.31 9.16
CA VAL A 80 -3.46 4.09 10.00
C VAL A 80 -3.09 5.57 9.94
N ARG A 81 -1.80 5.91 10.10
CA ARG A 81 -1.37 7.31 10.05
C ARG A 81 -1.66 7.98 8.71
N ALA A 82 -1.39 7.28 7.61
CA ALA A 82 -1.63 7.80 6.26
C ALA A 82 -3.11 7.75 5.82
N GLY A 83 -3.97 7.05 6.57
CA GLY A 83 -5.35 6.77 6.19
C GLY A 83 -5.44 5.95 4.90
N ILE A 84 -4.55 4.97 4.72
CA ILE A 84 -4.47 4.11 3.53
C ILE A 84 -4.91 2.69 3.91
N LYS A 85 -5.70 2.07 3.04
CA LYS A 85 -6.11 0.67 3.23
C LYS A 85 -4.92 -0.26 2.97
N LYS A 86 -4.53 -1.03 3.98
CA LYS A 86 -3.56 -2.11 3.81
C LYS A 86 -4.13 -3.19 2.88
N VAL A 87 -3.32 -3.64 1.92
CA VAL A 87 -3.71 -4.67 0.95
C VAL A 87 -2.71 -5.84 0.98
N PRO A 88 -3.18 -7.08 0.78
CA PRO A 88 -2.33 -8.27 0.87
C PRO A 88 -1.44 -8.48 -0.37
N TRP A 89 -1.60 -7.65 -1.40
CA TRP A 89 -0.84 -7.77 -2.64
C TRP A 89 0.27 -6.71 -2.75
N ASP A 90 1.20 -6.94 -3.66
CA ASP A 90 2.33 -6.05 -3.90
C ASP A 90 2.18 -5.24 -5.21
N GLY A 91 3.24 -4.51 -5.56
CA GLY A 91 3.29 -3.71 -6.78
C GLY A 91 3.33 -4.53 -8.07
N TYR A 92 3.52 -5.85 -8.04
CA TYR A 92 3.59 -6.67 -9.27
C TYR A 92 2.26 -6.77 -10.00
N LEU A 93 1.14 -6.46 -9.34
CA LEU A 93 -0.17 -6.28 -10.01
C LEU A 93 -0.19 -5.13 -11.02
N LYS A 94 0.82 -4.24 -11.01
CA LYS A 94 1.05 -3.30 -12.10
C LYS A 94 1.35 -4.03 -13.42
N TYR A 95 2.02 -5.18 -13.35
CA TYR A 95 2.47 -5.92 -14.52
C TYR A 95 1.47 -7.00 -14.96
N SER A 96 0.91 -7.73 -14.01
CA SER A 96 0.10 -8.90 -14.32
C SER A 96 -1.32 -8.74 -13.79
N ARG A 97 -2.31 -9.01 -14.64
CA ARG A 97 -3.70 -9.10 -14.18
C ARG A 97 -3.86 -10.37 -13.35
N PRO A 98 -4.63 -10.34 -12.25
CA PRO A 98 -4.96 -11.55 -11.51
C PRO A 98 -5.66 -12.56 -12.44
N ASN A 99 -5.38 -13.85 -12.22
CA ASN A 99 -6.06 -14.95 -12.89
C ASN A 99 -7.59 -14.73 -12.84
N PRO A 100 -8.32 -14.83 -13.97
CA PRO A 100 -9.77 -14.69 -14.02
C PRO A 100 -10.50 -15.48 -12.93
N LYS A 101 -10.06 -16.70 -12.63
CA LYS A 101 -10.67 -17.58 -11.62
C LYS A 101 -10.70 -16.93 -10.22
N HIS A 102 -9.63 -16.24 -9.82
CA HIS A 102 -9.57 -15.52 -8.54
C HIS A 102 -10.47 -14.29 -8.52
N ARG A 103 -10.65 -13.64 -9.68
CA ARG A 103 -11.48 -12.46 -9.85
C ARG A 103 -12.95 -12.83 -9.77
N GLU A 104 -13.37 -13.85 -10.51
CA GLU A 104 -14.73 -14.39 -10.50
C GLU A 104 -15.13 -14.82 -9.09
N ARG A 105 -14.27 -15.55 -8.38
CA ARG A 105 -14.53 -15.95 -6.99
C ARG A 105 -14.76 -14.75 -6.06
N LYS A 106 -13.99 -13.66 -6.22
CA LYS A 106 -14.19 -12.43 -5.44
C LYS A 106 -15.47 -11.69 -5.83
N GLN A 107 -15.84 -11.71 -7.11
CA GLN A 107 -17.11 -11.13 -7.59
C GLN A 107 -18.31 -11.91 -7.05
N GLN A 108 -18.24 -13.24 -7.02
CA GLN A 108 -19.27 -14.10 -6.42
C GLN A 108 -19.47 -13.78 -4.93
N CYS A 109 -18.40 -13.81 -4.12
CA CYS A 109 -18.53 -13.46 -2.70
C CYS A 109 -19.11 -12.05 -2.47
N PHE A 110 -18.83 -11.10 -3.36
CA PHE A 110 -19.40 -9.77 -3.29
C PHE A 110 -20.89 -9.76 -3.66
N ALA A 111 -21.27 -10.46 -4.73
CA ALA A 111 -22.66 -10.64 -5.14
C ALA A 111 -23.48 -11.30 -4.01
N ASP A 112 -22.97 -12.37 -3.43
CA ASP A 112 -23.60 -13.07 -2.30
C ASP A 112 -23.80 -12.12 -1.11
N SER A 113 -22.79 -11.29 -0.79
CA SER A 113 -22.90 -10.30 0.30
C SER A 113 -23.94 -9.21 0.04
N ILE A 114 -24.21 -8.87 -1.23
CA ILE A 114 -25.26 -7.92 -1.60
C ILE A 114 -26.63 -8.59 -1.49
N LEU A 115 -26.79 -9.82 -2.00
CA LEU A 115 -28.04 -10.57 -1.94
C LEU A 115 -28.48 -10.78 -0.49
N CYS A 116 -27.56 -11.21 0.38
CA CYS A 116 -27.84 -11.39 1.80
C CYS A 116 -28.36 -10.10 2.47
N ARG A 117 -27.76 -8.94 2.16
CA ARG A 117 -28.22 -7.64 2.67
C ARG A 117 -29.56 -7.16 2.10
N LEU A 118 -29.95 -7.66 0.92
CA LEU A 118 -31.24 -7.35 0.30
C LEU A 118 -32.35 -8.21 0.89
N GLU A 119 -32.06 -9.46 1.27
CA GLU A 119 -32.99 -10.37 1.93
C GLU A 119 -33.26 -9.99 3.41
N GLU A 120 -32.34 -9.28 4.05
CA GLU A 120 -32.49 -8.73 5.41
C GLU A 120 -33.40 -7.48 5.49
N LYS A 121 -33.89 -6.96 4.36
CA LYS A 121 -34.82 -5.81 4.28
C LYS A 121 -36.24 -6.25 3.95
#